data_AF-A0A9W6Q815-F1
#
_entry.id   AF-A0A9W6Q815-F1
#
_cell.length_a   1.000
_cell.length_b   1.000
_cell.length_c   1.000
_cell.angle_alpha   90.00
_cell.angle_beta   90.00
_cell.angle_gamma   90.00
#
_symmetry.space_group_name_H-M   'P 1'
#
loop_
_entity.id
_entity.type
_entity.pdbx_description
1 polymer ?
#
loop_
_entity_poly.entity_id
_entity_poly.type
_entity_poly.pdbx_seq_one_letter_code
_entity_poly.pdbx_strand_id
1 'polypeptide(L)' 'MRTDHPDEHRAEVVERGSFSFAHCSCGWSAPGRRSRDKSRRDAAGHLLETGAEVA' A
#
# COMPACT_ATOMS: atom_id res chain seq x y z
N MET A 1 18.27 9.28 0.39
CA MET A 1 18.06 8.14 -0.52
C MET A 1 16.56 7.95 -0.69
N ARG A 2 16.00 8.42 -1.81
CA ARG A 2 14.59 8.22 -2.13
C ARG A 2 14.59 7.24 -3.30
N THR A 3 14.37 5.97 -3.01
CA THR A 3 14.18 4.94 -4.03
C THR A 3 12.70 4.94 -4.36
N ASP A 4 12.33 5.85 -5.25
CA ASP A 4 11.00 5.90 -5.86
C ASP A 4 11.24 5.76 -7.36
N HIS A 5 11.36 4.50 -7.80
CA HIS A 5 11.20 4.21 -9.21
C HIS A 5 9.69 4.14 -9.45
N PRO A 6 9.15 4.92 -10.39
CA PRO A 6 7.70 4.94 -10.67
C PRO A 6 7.17 3.60 -11.20
N ASP A 7 8.06 2.65 -11.49
CA ASP A 7 7.74 1.28 -11.88
C ASP A 7 7.71 0.30 -10.69
N GLU A 8 8.42 0.62 -9.60
CA GLU A 8 8.49 -0.23 -8.40
C GLU A 8 7.50 0.25 -7.33
N HIS A 9 6.22 -0.03 -7.56
CA HIS A 9 5.18 0.17 -6.56
C HIS A 9 5.39 -0.81 -5.40
N ARG A 10 5.66 -0.26 -4.20
CA ARG A 10 5.82 -1.02 -2.97
C ARG A 10 4.80 -0.57 -1.95
N ALA A 11 3.77 -1.38 -1.73
CA ALA A 11 2.77 -1.15 -0.70
C ALA A 11 3.19 -1.83 0.61
N GLU A 12 3.19 -1.05 1.69
CA GLU A 12 3.46 -1.50 3.05
C GLU A 12 2.31 -1.17 3.98
N VAL A 13 2.13 -2.01 5.01
CA VAL A 13 1.08 -1.81 6.01
C VAL A 13 1.73 -1.33 7.30
N VAL A 14 1.36 -0.13 7.73
CA VAL A 14 1.83 0.52 8.94
C VAL A 14 0.75 0.48 10.02
N GLU A 15 1.14 0.11 11.23
CA GLU A 15 0.26 0.05 12.39
C GLU A 15 0.42 1.31 13.23
N ARG A 16 -0.70 1.99 13.52
CA ARG A 16 -0.78 3.14 14.44
C ARG A 16 -1.81 2.84 15.52
N GLY A 17 -1.35 2.24 16.62
CA GLY A 17 -2.21 1.82 17.73
C GLY A 17 -3.16 0.69 17.31
N SER A 18 -4.46 0.91 17.45
CA SER A 18 -5.52 -0.06 17.08
C SER A 18 -5.93 0.01 15.60
N PHE A 19 -5.22 0.79 14.78
CA PHE A 19 -5.51 0.97 13.37
C PHE A 19 -4.32 0.61 12.49
N SER A 20 -4.63 0.03 11.35
CA SER A 20 -3.71 -0.43 10.32
C SER A 20 -3.97 0.39 9.04
N PHE A 21 -2.92 0.97 8.48
CA PHE A 21 -2.98 1.79 7.25
C PHE A 21 -2.08 1.17 6.21
N ALA A 22 -2.54 1.05 4.97
CA ALA A 22 -1.64 0.73 3.87
C ALA A 22 -1.13 2.04 3.25
N HIS A 23 0.15 2.10 2.91
CA HIS A 23 0.70 3.16 2.07
C HIS A 23 1.57 2.55 0.99
N CYS A 24 1.68 3.22 -0.15
CA CYS A 24 2.56 2.84 -1.24
C CYS A 24 3.69 3.87 -1.37
N SER A 25 4.85 3.45 -1.90
CA SER A 25 5.96 4.32 -2.26
C SER A 25 5.55 5.45 -3.21
N CYS A 26 4.60 5.19 -4.12
CA CYS A 26 4.07 6.16 -5.09
C CYS A 26 3.23 7.30 -4.47
N GLY A 27 2.97 7.25 -3.16
CA GLY A 27 2.18 8.25 -2.44
C GLY A 27 0.71 7.89 -2.23
N TRP A 28 0.25 6.74 -2.73
CA TRP A 28 -1.08 6.23 -2.41
C TRP A 28 -1.18 5.77 -0.95
N SER A 29 -2.32 6.00 -0.31
CA SER A 29 -2.58 5.54 1.05
C SER A 29 -4.02 5.12 1.25
N ALA A 30 -4.20 3.93 1.81
CA ALA A 30 -5.49 3.37 2.15
C ALA A 30 -6.11 4.03 3.39
N PRO A 31 -7.45 4.07 3.47
CA PRO A 31 -8.16 4.48 4.67
C PRO A 31 -7.87 3.54 5.86
N GLY A 32 -7.74 4.09 7.06
CA GLY A 32 -7.45 3.32 8.28
C GLY A 32 -8.47 2.20 8.53
N ARG A 33 -8.00 0.97 8.69
CA ARG A 33 -8.82 -0.20 9.04
C ARG A 33 -8.39 -0.74 10.39
N ARG A 34 -9.36 -1.26 11.16
CA ARG A 34 -9.08 -1.93 12.45
C ARG A 34 -8.53 -3.36 12.28
N SER A 35 -8.68 -3.94 11.09
CA SER A 35 -8.19 -5.29 10.79
C SER A 35 -6.95 -5.23 9.91
N ARG A 36 -5.80 -5.67 10.43
CA ARG A 36 -4.54 -5.84 9.66
C ARG A 36 -4.73 -6.57 8.35
N ASP A 37 -5.52 -7.62 8.40
CA ASP A 37 -5.82 -8.48 7.27
C ASP A 37 -6.61 -7.73 6.16
N LYS A 38 -7.46 -6.76 6.53
CA LYS A 38 -8.09 -5.86 5.54
C LYS A 38 -7.08 -4.88 4.95
N SER A 39 -6.21 -4.27 5.75
CA SER A 39 -5.19 -3.35 5.23
C SER A 39 -4.18 -4.06 4.33
N ARG A 40 -3.84 -5.32 4.62
CA ARG A 40 -3.03 -6.16 3.74
C ARG A 40 -3.69 -6.44 2.40
N ARG A 41 -5.01 -6.73 2.39
CA ARG A 41 -5.77 -6.87 1.15
C ARG A 41 -5.81 -5.59 0.34
N ASP A 42 -5.96 -4.44 0.99
CA ASP A 42 -5.96 -3.12 0.35
C ASP A 42 -4.62 -2.85 -0.34
N ALA A 43 -3.51 -3.07 0.39
CA ALA A 43 -2.15 -2.99 -0.15
C ALA A 43 -1.93 -3.93 -1.34
N ALA A 44 -2.34 -5.20 -1.22
CA ALA A 44 -2.23 -6.18 -2.29
C ALA A 44 -3.10 -5.82 -3.50
N GLY A 45 -4.32 -5.32 -3.29
CA GLY A 45 -5.20 -4.85 -4.35
C GLY A 45 -4.58 -3.70 -5.13
N HIS A 46 -3.99 -2.72 -4.43
CA HIS A 46 -3.26 -1.63 -5.07
C HIS A 46 -2.03 -2.12 -5.84
N LEU A 47 -1.24 -3.04 -5.29
CA LEU A 47 -0.12 -3.64 -6.00
C LEU A 47 -0.55 -4.40 -7.27
N LEU A 48 -1.72 -5.02 -7.26
CA LEU A 48 -2.27 -5.72 -8.42
C LEU A 48 -2.81 -4.77 -9.47
N GLU A 49 -3.57 -3.75 -9.06
CA GLU A 49 -4.10 -2.72 -9.95
C GLU A 49 -2.96 -1.93 -10.61
N THR A 50 -1.97 -1.54 -9.81
CA THR A 50 -0.87 -0.70 -10.26
C THR A 50 0.31 -1.46 -10.84
N GLY A 51 0.54 -2.70 -10.41
CA GLY A 51 1.41 -3.62 -11.16
C GLY A 51 0.81 -4.06 -12.50
N ALA A 52 -0.52 -3.90 -12.70
CA ALA A 52 -1.18 -4.16 -13.97
C ALA A 52 -1.27 -2.91 -14.87
N GLU A 53 -1.30 -1.70 -14.31
CA GLU A 53 -1.33 -0.46 -15.11
C GLU A 53 0.00 -0.15 -15.83
N VAL A 54 1.07 -0.89 -15.48
CA VAL A 54 2.40 -0.83 -16.13
C VAL A 54 2.61 -1.88 -17.23
N ALA A 55 1.58 -2.64 -17.63
CA ALA A 55 1.66 -3.69 -18.66
C ALA A 55 1.02 -3.30 -20.00
#